data_AF-A0A961ZDW0-F1
#
_entry.id   AF-A0A961ZDW0-F1
#
_cell.length_a   1.000
_cell.length_b   1.000
_cell.length_c   1.000
_cell.angle_alpha   90.00
_cell.angle_beta   90.00
_cell.angle_gamma   90.00
#
_symmetry.space_group_name_H-M   'P 1'
#
loop_
_entity.id
_entity.type
_entity.pdbx_description
1 polymer ?
#
loop_
_entity_poly.entity_id
_entity_poly.type
_entity_poly.pdbx_seq_one_letter_code
_entity_poly.pdbx_strand_id
1 'polypeptide(L)' 'MNTNANTAAALSPDEDAAKLKPLYLEAVTRVERLHRRLLDLIKDEFDRMGWDDINPVQALLMFNIGGSELTAGELRSRG' A
#
# COMPACT_ATOMS: atom_id res chain seq x y z
N MET A 1 4.90 48.46 31.57
CA MET A 1 4.02 47.43 30.98
C MET A 1 4.09 47.56 29.48
N ASN A 2 4.47 46.50 28.77
CA ASN A 2 3.94 46.08 27.45
C ASN A 2 4.59 44.74 27.07
N THR A 3 3.87 43.71 27.52
CA THR A 3 3.64 42.36 26.96
C THR A 3 4.46 41.89 25.75
N ASN A 4 5.39 40.97 26.04
CA ASN A 4 5.60 39.64 25.46
C ASN A 4 5.19 39.37 24.01
N ALA A 5 6.22 39.08 23.20
CA ALA A 5 6.42 37.82 22.46
C ALA A 5 5.17 37.06 21.99
N ASN A 6 4.93 37.06 20.67
CA ASN A 6 4.72 35.79 19.95
C ASN A 6 4.88 35.99 18.43
N THR A 7 6.12 36.02 17.94
CA THR A 7 6.41 35.80 16.53
C THR A 7 6.43 34.29 16.28
N ALA A 8 5.26 33.64 16.37
CA ALA A 8 5.07 32.33 15.77
C ALA A 8 5.01 32.57 14.26
N ALA A 9 6.18 32.62 13.63
CA ALA A 9 6.31 32.63 12.19
C ALA A 9 5.53 31.44 11.65
N ALA A 10 4.43 31.70 10.96
CA ALA A 10 3.71 30.70 10.21
C ALA A 10 4.69 30.13 9.19
N LEU A 11 5.13 28.89 9.41
CA LEU A 11 5.95 28.13 8.48
C LEU A 11 5.24 28.18 7.13
N SER A 12 6.00 28.48 6.08
CA SER A 12 5.42 28.63 4.75
C SER A 12 4.95 27.26 4.23
N PRO A 13 3.90 27.19 3.38
CA PRO A 13 3.35 25.93 2.87
C PRO A 13 4.41 24.98 2.24
N ASP A 14 5.50 25.54 1.70
CA ASP A 14 6.61 24.80 1.12
C ASP A 14 7.43 24.03 2.17
N GLU A 15 7.54 24.54 3.40
CA GLU A 15 8.28 23.88 4.50
C GLU A 15 7.52 22.67 5.05
N ASP A 16 6.18 22.72 5.05
CA ASP A 16 5.33 21.60 5.44
C ASP A 16 5.32 20.51 4.37
N ALA A 17 5.26 20.88 3.09
CA ALA A 17 5.39 19.93 1.98
C ALA A 17 6.77 19.24 1.98
N ALA A 18 7.84 19.97 2.29
CA ALA A 18 9.19 19.42 2.42
C ALA A 18 9.31 18.37 3.55
N LYS A 19 8.58 18.53 4.66
CA LYS A 19 8.52 17.56 5.76
C LYS A 19 7.60 16.38 5.46
N LEU A 20 6.52 16.58 4.70
CA LEU A 20 5.55 15.55 4.38
C LEU A 20 6.07 14.53 3.36
N LYS A 21 6.85 14.98 2.37
CA LYS A 21 7.36 14.12 1.29
C LYS A 21 8.17 12.90 1.81
N PRO A 22 9.13 13.04 2.74
CA PRO A 22 9.81 11.89 3.34
C PRO A 22 8.87 10.88 4.02
N LEU A 23 7.89 11.36 4.79
CA LEU A 23 6.92 10.51 5.49
C LEU A 23 6.02 9.76 4.50
N TYR A 24 5.59 10.43 3.43
CA TYR A 24 4.84 9.80 2.35
C TYR A 24 5.63 8.67 1.68
N LEU A 25 6.91 8.92 1.33
CA LEU A 25 7.76 7.91 0.71
C LEU A 25 8.04 6.73 1.66
N GLU A 26 8.17 6.99 2.96
CA GLU A 26 8.29 5.95 3.97
C GLU A 26 7.03 5.08 4.02
N ALA A 27 5.84 5.71 4.02
CA ALA A 27 4.57 5.00 4.01
C ALA A 27 4.42 4.13 2.76
N VAL A 28 4.70 4.66 1.57
CA VAL A 28 4.68 3.89 0.31
C VAL A 28 5.65 2.70 0.38
N THR A 29 6.87 2.91 0.85
CA THR A 29 7.85 1.83 1.02
C THR A 29 7.37 0.75 1.99
N ARG A 30 6.67 1.12 3.07
CA ARG A 30 6.08 0.17 4.02
C ARG A 30 4.96 -0.64 3.36
N VAL A 31 4.09 -0.01 2.59
CA VAL A 31 3.01 -0.67 1.84
C VAL A 31 3.57 -1.67 0.83
N GLU A 32 4.57 -1.28 0.04
CA GLU A 32 5.21 -2.17 -0.93
C GLU A 32 5.85 -3.40 -0.27
N ARG A 33 6.53 -3.21 0.87
CA ARG A 33 7.11 -4.32 1.64
C ARG A 33 6.04 -5.25 2.19
N LEU A 34 4.94 -4.70 2.69
CA LEU A 34 3.82 -5.48 3.19
C LEU A 34 3.20 -6.32 2.08
N HIS A 35 3.00 -5.73 0.90
CA HIS A 35 2.48 -6.43 -0.27
C HIS A 35 3.37 -7.61 -0.69
N ARG A 36 4.69 -7.41 -0.78
CA ARG A 36 5.61 -8.53 -1.09
C ARG A 36 5.57 -9.62 -0.03
N ARG A 37 5.59 -9.26 1.26
CA ARG A 37 5.49 -10.23 2.36
C ARG A 37 4.21 -11.06 2.31
N LEU A 38 3.10 -10.47 1.90
CA LEU A 38 1.84 -11.19 1.70
C LEU A 38 1.97 -12.20 0.55
N LEU A 39 2.53 -11.79 -0.60
CA LEU A 39 2.75 -12.68 -1.73
C LEU A 39 3.70 -13.83 -1.39
N ASP A 40 4.78 -13.54 -0.65
CA ASP A 40 5.74 -14.53 -0.16
C ASP A 40 5.05 -15.55 0.75
N LEU A 41 4.23 -15.08 1.71
CA LEU A 41 3.48 -15.96 2.61
C LEU A 41 2.50 -16.87 1.86
N ILE A 42 1.78 -16.34 0.86
CA ILE A 42 0.87 -17.14 0.03
C ILE A 42 1.67 -18.17 -0.78
N LYS A 43 2.83 -17.77 -1.34
CA LYS A 43 3.71 -18.68 -2.06
C LYS A 43 4.22 -19.81 -1.16
N ASP A 44 4.69 -19.48 0.03
CA ASP A 44 5.19 -20.47 0.99
C ASP A 44 4.11 -21.50 1.34
N GLU A 45 2.85 -21.05 1.47
CA GLU A 45 1.72 -21.94 1.72
C GLU A 45 1.40 -22.85 0.53
N PHE A 46 1.47 -22.32 -0.71
CA PHE A 46 1.29 -23.10 -1.93
C PHE A 46 2.38 -24.16 -2.08
N ASP A 47 3.63 -23.77 -1.90
CA ASP A 47 4.78 -24.68 -1.94
C ASP A 47 4.64 -25.77 -0.85
N ARG A 48 4.12 -25.43 0.34
CA ARG A 48 3.83 -26.40 1.41
C ARG A 48 2.72 -27.39 1.05
N MET A 49 1.70 -26.96 0.33
CA MET A 49 0.60 -27.82 -0.12
C MET A 49 0.91 -28.58 -1.41
N GLY A 50 2.03 -28.26 -2.07
CA GLY A 50 2.38 -28.80 -3.39
C GLY A 50 1.48 -28.27 -4.50
N TRP A 51 0.99 -27.03 -4.39
CA TRP A 51 0.19 -26.37 -5.41
C TRP A 51 1.06 -25.48 -6.28
N ASP A 52 1.25 -25.85 -7.53
CA ASP A 52 2.10 -25.17 -8.52
C ASP A 52 1.32 -24.59 -9.72
N ASP A 53 0.05 -24.96 -9.87
CA ASP A 53 -0.82 -24.54 -10.98
C ASP A 53 -1.29 -23.07 -10.90
N ILE A 54 -1.17 -22.43 -9.73
CA ILE A 54 -1.69 -21.08 -9.48
C ILE A 54 -0.63 -20.26 -8.71
N ASN A 55 -0.40 -19.02 -9.12
CA ASN A 55 0.51 -18.11 -8.42
C ASN A 55 -0.22 -17.22 -7.38
N PRO A 56 0.50 -16.62 -6.41
CA PRO A 56 -0.10 -15.79 -5.37
C PRO A 56 -0.96 -14.61 -5.86
N VAL A 57 -0.59 -13.99 -6.99
CA VAL A 57 -1.35 -12.88 -7.57
C VAL A 57 -2.70 -13.38 -8.10
N GLN A 58 -2.71 -14.52 -8.81
CA GLN A 58 -3.93 -15.15 -9.31
C GLN A 58 -4.85 -15.56 -8.15
N ALA A 59 -4.28 -16.10 -7.06
CA ALA A 59 -5.03 -16.45 -5.87
C ALA A 59 -5.68 -15.23 -5.20
N LEU A 60 -4.97 -14.11 -5.10
CA LEU A 60 -5.53 -12.86 -4.61
C LEU A 60 -6.63 -12.32 -5.52
N LEU A 61 -6.47 -12.42 -6.84
CA LEU A 61 -7.53 -12.03 -7.79
C LEU A 61 -8.78 -12.89 -7.59
N MET A 62 -8.64 -14.22 -7.52
CA MET A 62 -9.76 -15.13 -7.23
C MET A 62 -10.42 -14.80 -5.90
N PHE A 63 -9.64 -14.56 -4.84
CA PHE A 63 -10.16 -14.16 -3.54
C PHE A 63 -10.94 -12.84 -3.58
N ASN A 64 -10.41 -11.83 -4.28
CA ASN A 64 -11.03 -10.51 -4.42
C ASN A 64 -12.31 -10.52 -5.28
N ILE A 65 -12.40 -11.45 -6.23
CA ILE A 65 -13.65 -11.74 -6.95
C ILE A 65 -14.67 -12.41 -6.00
N GLY A 66 -14.20 -13.28 -5.10
CA GLY A 66 -15.02 -13.98 -4.12
C GLY A 66 -15.99 -14.95 -4.80
N GLY A 67 -17.29 -14.81 -4.55
CA GLY A 67 -18.37 -15.51 -5.27
C GLY A 67 -19.07 -14.66 -6.34
N SER A 68 -18.49 -13.50 -6.68
CA SER A 68 -19.07 -12.57 -7.67
C SER A 68 -18.65 -13.00 -9.07
N GLU A 69 -19.55 -13.08 -10.04
CA GLU A 69 -19.14 -13.17 -11.45
C GLU A 69 -18.65 -11.80 -11.92
N LEU A 70 -17.33 -11.66 -12.07
CA LEU A 70 -16.73 -10.51 -12.74
C LEU A 70 -16.33 -10.88 -14.15
N THR A 71 -16.58 -9.98 -15.10
CA THR A 71 -16.08 -10.15 -16.46
C THR A 71 -14.57 -9.91 -16.51
N ALA A 72 -13.87 -10.56 -17.44
CA ALA A 72 -12.42 -10.41 -17.61
C ALA A 72 -11.98 -8.93 -17.82
N GLY A 73 -12.88 -8.08 -18.35
CA GLY A 73 -12.66 -6.65 -18.52
C GLY A 73 -12.63 -5.86 -17.21
N GLU A 74 -13.46 -6.24 -16.24
CA GLU A 74 -13.52 -5.64 -14.89
C GLU A 74 -12.35 -6.12 -14.01
N LEU A 75 -11.83 -7.32 -14.28
CA LEU A 75 -10.65 -7.84 -13.61
C LEU A 75 -9.38 -7.08 -14.02
N ARG A 76 -9.25 -6.74 -15.31
CA ARG A 76 -8.10 -5.99 -15.85
C ARG A 76 -8.02 -4.54 -15.36
N SER A 77 -9.13 -3.92 -14.97
CA SER A 77 -9.13 -2.54 -14.47
C SER A 77 -8.87 -2.43 -12.96
N ARG A 78 -8.88 -3.56 -12.24
CA ARG A 78 -8.66 -3.64 -10.79
C ARG A 78 -7.27 -4.16 -10.40
N GLY A 79 -6.61 -4.94 -11.26
CA GLY A 79 -5.20 -5.35 -11.12
C GLY A 79 -4.26 -4.34 -11.75
#